data_AF-A0A8D8X5D5-F1
#
_entry.id   AF-A0A8D8X5D5-F1
#
_cell.length_a   1.000
_cell.length_b   1.000
_cell.length_c   1.000
_cell.angle_alpha   90.00
_cell.angle_beta   90.00
_cell.angle_gamma   90.00
#
_symmetry.space_group_name_H-M   'P 1'
#
loop_
_entity.id
_entity.type
_entity.pdbx_description
1 polymer ?
#
loop_
_entity_poly.entity_id
_entity_poly.type
_entity_poly.pdbx_seq_one_letter_code
_entity_poly.pdbx_strand_id
1 'polypeptide(L)'
;MGLAEVHWLGEGELIVDGYKMVYKGTDRKKEHGVGFIYKQGLDKKVSKIIPKSDRIIAMKIRTESVDTLIIQVYMPTSRAKDDEVEEIYKQIEEIIEENGKGQIRTIVMGDWNSVVGEESTDGIVGKFGYGKRNERGERLIQFCKQKNLWIANTWFKHHKRRLYTWKRPGDTMRFQIDYILINDRFKNSIKNAKTYPGADVHTDHTLLAAEVRTRLKHIKKKSTFKKWNTEKLRTSEAEQYQNEIEEKLMNIAPQECVKEEWNIVKDTILESLEKNIGKKTARTKKEWITQEMLDKMEERRKWKSENTENGRKQYKRLNNELRRETDKAREKWMEEQCEKIEELEKYSKTEEMYKVVKNLRKKKPKPISKQGMKKKDGVMTADVEENKEVWIEYIKELYDSRANERMNEMEIQDEDNENDFRMRIDEEEVKKAIKELKYNKALGSDNIPSEALKALGPCAISRITHLINQIYDSGIWPEDLLKTILLPLPKKPNATECKDFRTISFICHLTKAITRILIKRIEGKIEQHLGEDQFGFRKGRGTRDAMGCMRMIAERMMDVNKDLYACFIWNGTYYYEY
;
A
#
# COMPACT_ATOMS: atom_id res chain seq x y z
N MET A 1 -19.09 -7.52 7.09
CA MET A 1 -19.47 -8.87 6.61
C MET A 1 -18.22 -9.71 6.62
N GLY A 2 -18.25 -10.86 7.29
CA GLY A 2 -17.19 -11.87 7.15
C GLY A 2 -17.52 -12.81 6.00
N LEU A 3 -16.48 -13.35 5.37
CA LEU A 3 -16.55 -14.29 4.26
C LEU A 3 -15.74 -15.54 4.60
N ALA A 4 -16.29 -16.69 4.25
CA ALA A 4 -15.60 -17.97 4.17
C ALA A 4 -15.62 -18.43 2.70
N GLU A 5 -14.76 -19.39 2.35
CA GLU A 5 -14.66 -19.97 1.00
C GLU A 5 -14.44 -18.93 -0.10
N VAL A 6 -13.50 -18.01 0.10
CA VAL A 6 -13.18 -16.97 -0.89
C VAL A 6 -12.49 -17.56 -2.14
N HIS A 7 -11.77 -18.68 -2.01
CA HIS A 7 -11.03 -19.39 -3.06
C HIS A 7 -9.99 -18.54 -3.81
N TRP A 8 -9.44 -17.53 -3.13
CA TRP A 8 -8.42 -16.66 -3.69
C TRP A 8 -7.04 -17.01 -3.14
N LEU A 9 -6.01 -16.76 -3.93
CA LEU A 9 -4.64 -17.01 -3.52
C LEU A 9 -4.05 -15.82 -2.74
N GLY A 10 -3.25 -16.13 -1.72
CA GLY A 10 -2.48 -15.17 -0.94
C GLY A 10 -3.33 -14.23 -0.08
N GLU A 11 -2.77 -13.08 0.24
CA GLU A 11 -3.44 -12.05 1.05
C GLU A 11 -3.54 -10.74 0.28
N GLY A 12 -4.63 -10.01 0.48
CA GLY A 12 -4.85 -8.79 -0.28
C GLY A 12 -5.97 -7.91 0.24
N GLU A 13 -6.04 -6.73 -0.39
CA GLU A 13 -7.08 -5.74 -0.15
C GLU A 13 -7.59 -5.20 -1.49
N LEU A 14 -8.91 -5.06 -1.59
CA LEU A 14 -9.63 -4.51 -2.74
C LEU A 14 -10.60 -3.43 -2.24
N ILE A 15 -10.90 -2.45 -3.10
CA ILE A 15 -11.92 -1.44 -2.85
C ILE A 15 -12.85 -1.44 -4.05
N VAL A 16 -14.15 -1.66 -3.82
CA VAL A 16 -15.19 -1.74 -4.85
C VAL A 16 -16.43 -1.05 -4.31
N ASP A 17 -17.01 -0.12 -5.08
CA ASP A 17 -18.29 0.55 -4.80
C ASP A 17 -18.42 1.13 -3.38
N GLY A 18 -17.36 1.76 -2.87
CA GLY A 18 -17.36 2.34 -1.52
C GLY A 18 -17.28 1.30 -0.39
N TYR A 19 -16.92 0.05 -0.70
CA TYR A 19 -16.60 -1.00 0.26
C TYR A 19 -15.14 -1.43 0.12
N LYS A 20 -14.50 -1.71 1.25
CA LYS A 20 -13.18 -2.30 1.33
C LYS A 20 -13.31 -3.78 1.68
N MET A 21 -12.65 -4.63 0.89
CA MET A 21 -12.49 -6.05 1.13
C MET A 21 -11.05 -6.34 1.54
N VAL A 22 -10.87 -7.16 2.56
CA VAL A 22 -9.57 -7.69 3.00
C VAL A 22 -9.68 -9.20 3.11
N TYR A 23 -8.73 -9.95 2.56
CA TYR A 23 -8.81 -11.40 2.50
C TYR A 23 -7.48 -12.09 2.76
N LYS A 24 -7.56 -13.36 3.17
CA LYS A 24 -6.46 -14.31 3.33
C LYS A 24 -6.90 -15.64 2.76
N GLY A 25 -6.15 -16.15 1.79
CA GLY A 25 -6.28 -17.51 1.28
C GLY A 25 -4.92 -18.19 1.22
N THR A 26 -4.90 -19.31 0.52
CA THR A 26 -3.77 -20.23 0.36
C THR A 26 -2.73 -19.72 -0.65
N ASP A 27 -1.51 -20.24 -0.60
CA ASP A 27 -0.44 -19.76 -1.49
C ASP A 27 -0.41 -20.43 -2.88
N ARG A 28 -0.94 -21.66 -3.00
CA ARG A 28 -0.76 -22.51 -4.19
C ARG A 28 -2.07 -22.92 -4.88
N LYS A 29 -3.06 -23.41 -4.13
CA LYS A 29 -4.33 -23.94 -4.68
C LYS A 29 -5.50 -23.06 -4.33
N LYS A 30 -6.46 -22.82 -5.23
CA LYS A 30 -7.65 -21.99 -4.95
C LYS A 30 -8.69 -22.72 -4.10
N GLU A 31 -8.33 -23.04 -2.87
CA GLU A 31 -9.17 -23.72 -1.87
C GLU A 31 -9.29 -22.84 -0.62
N HIS A 32 -10.37 -23.03 0.15
CA HIS A 32 -10.66 -22.28 1.38
C HIS A 32 -10.68 -20.75 1.18
N GLY A 33 -10.12 -20.00 2.12
CA GLY A 33 -9.99 -18.55 2.08
C GLY A 33 -11.05 -17.84 2.90
N VAL A 34 -10.64 -16.82 3.63
CA VAL A 34 -11.50 -16.00 4.49
C VAL A 34 -11.29 -14.51 4.22
N GLY A 35 -12.29 -13.70 4.57
CA GLY A 35 -12.17 -12.26 4.39
C GLY A 35 -13.19 -11.43 5.15
N PHE A 36 -13.01 -10.12 5.08
CA PHE A 36 -13.96 -9.12 5.55
C PHE A 36 -14.30 -8.14 4.44
N ILE A 37 -15.59 -7.84 4.27
CA ILE A 37 -16.10 -6.70 3.51
C ILE A 37 -16.70 -5.68 4.49
N TYR A 38 -16.30 -4.42 4.38
CA TYR A 38 -16.83 -3.33 5.19
C TYR A 38 -16.89 -2.00 4.43
N LYS A 39 -17.81 -1.11 4.81
CA LYS A 39 -18.00 0.19 4.16
C LYS A 39 -16.76 1.09 4.33
N GLN A 40 -16.39 1.80 3.28
CA GLN A 40 -15.35 2.82 3.30
C GLN A 40 -15.73 3.91 4.31
N GLY A 41 -14.79 4.32 5.14
CA GLY A 41 -15.01 5.11 6.36
C GLY A 41 -14.90 4.28 7.65
N LEU A 42 -15.23 2.98 7.62
CA LEU A 42 -14.94 2.09 8.76
C LEU A 42 -13.44 1.79 8.87
N ASP A 43 -12.68 1.91 7.79
CA ASP A 43 -11.23 1.81 7.79
C ASP A 43 -10.58 2.82 8.76
N LYS A 44 -11.19 3.99 8.94
CA LYS A 44 -10.78 4.98 9.95
C LYS A 44 -11.06 4.53 11.38
N LYS A 45 -11.65 3.36 11.60
CA LYS A 45 -12.03 2.82 12.92
C LYS A 45 -11.35 1.47 13.18
N VAL A 46 -10.92 0.79 12.12
CA VAL A 46 -10.13 -0.46 12.20
C VAL A 46 -8.71 -0.14 12.67
N SER A 47 -8.32 -0.66 13.83
CA SER A 47 -6.97 -0.53 14.37
C SER A 47 -6.01 -1.58 13.81
N LYS A 48 -6.44 -2.84 13.74
CA LYS A 48 -5.59 -3.97 13.32
C LYS A 48 -6.37 -4.97 12.47
N ILE A 49 -5.73 -5.55 11.47
CA ILE A 49 -6.22 -6.72 10.72
C ILE A 49 -5.17 -7.81 10.84
N ILE A 50 -5.61 -9.01 11.21
CA ILE A 50 -4.77 -10.16 11.55
C ILE A 50 -5.16 -11.32 10.63
N PRO A 51 -4.50 -11.46 9.46
CA PRO A 51 -4.68 -12.61 8.59
C PRO A 51 -3.86 -13.80 9.11
N LYS A 52 -4.44 -14.62 9.99
CA LYS A 52 -3.74 -15.72 10.67
C LYS A 52 -3.51 -16.91 9.74
N SER A 53 -4.56 -17.38 9.06
CA SER A 53 -4.51 -18.53 8.14
C SER A 53 -5.54 -18.37 7.02
N ASP A 54 -5.55 -19.29 6.05
CA ASP A 54 -6.58 -19.40 5.00
C ASP A 54 -7.97 -19.74 5.56
N ARG A 55 -8.07 -20.05 6.87
CA ARG A 55 -9.29 -20.34 7.61
C ARG A 55 -9.64 -19.31 8.69
N ILE A 56 -8.71 -18.45 9.09
CA ILE A 56 -8.94 -17.45 10.14
C ILE A 56 -8.41 -16.07 9.75
N ILE A 57 -9.28 -15.07 9.82
CA ILE A 57 -8.91 -13.66 9.74
C ILE A 57 -9.62 -12.88 10.84
N ALA A 58 -8.88 -12.03 11.56
CA ALA A 58 -9.44 -11.19 12.61
C ALA A 58 -9.27 -9.70 12.32
N MET A 59 -10.18 -8.90 12.86
CA MET A 59 -10.23 -7.44 12.73
C MET A 59 -10.52 -6.82 14.09
N LYS A 60 -9.64 -5.93 14.54
CA LYS A 60 -9.83 -5.12 15.74
C LYS A 60 -10.35 -3.74 15.35
N ILE A 61 -11.48 -3.35 15.92
CA ILE A 61 -12.16 -2.07 15.67
C ILE A 61 -12.16 -1.28 16.96
N ARG A 62 -11.74 -0.01 16.90
CA ARG A 62 -11.83 0.89 18.06
C ARG A 62 -13.25 1.39 18.25
N THR A 63 -13.74 1.28 19.48
CA THR A 63 -15.03 1.82 19.88
C THR A 63 -14.83 2.78 21.05
N GLU A 64 -15.82 3.63 21.35
CA GLU A 64 -15.69 4.64 22.41
C GLU A 64 -15.57 4.00 23.79
N SER A 65 -16.35 2.95 24.04
CA SER A 65 -16.39 2.29 25.35
C SER A 65 -15.37 1.16 25.45
N VAL A 66 -15.38 0.24 24.49
CA VAL A 66 -14.61 -1.02 24.54
C VAL A 66 -14.28 -1.48 23.12
N ASP A 67 -13.00 -1.62 22.79
CA ASP A 67 -12.57 -2.17 21.51
C ASP A 67 -13.28 -3.49 21.18
N THR A 68 -13.60 -3.70 19.90
CA THR A 68 -14.28 -4.90 19.43
C THR A 68 -13.34 -5.70 18.52
N LEU A 69 -13.07 -6.95 18.90
CA LEU A 69 -12.33 -7.93 18.13
C LEU A 69 -13.33 -8.83 17.41
N ILE A 70 -13.29 -8.84 16.07
CA ILE A 70 -14.13 -9.69 15.23
C ILE A 70 -13.24 -10.72 14.55
N ILE A 71 -13.49 -12.00 14.78
CA ILE A 71 -12.76 -13.12 14.19
C ILE A 71 -13.70 -13.81 13.21
N GLN A 72 -13.29 -13.92 11.94
CA GLN A 72 -13.98 -14.71 10.92
C GLN A 72 -13.29 -16.06 10.79
N VAL A 73 -14.07 -17.13 10.91
CA VAL A 73 -13.59 -18.52 10.93
C VAL A 73 -14.24 -19.32 9.80
N TYR A 74 -13.48 -20.24 9.23
CA TYR A 74 -13.95 -21.31 8.35
C TYR A 74 -13.38 -22.65 8.83
N MET A 75 -14.15 -23.36 9.64
CA MET A 75 -13.73 -24.63 10.23
C MET A 75 -13.57 -25.72 9.16
N PRO A 76 -12.63 -26.68 9.33
CA PRO A 76 -12.52 -27.82 8.43
C PRO A 76 -13.81 -28.63 8.33
N THR A 77 -14.09 -29.25 7.18
CA THR A 77 -15.30 -30.09 6.99
C THR A 77 -15.21 -31.40 7.76
N SER A 78 -16.30 -32.18 7.80
CA SER A 78 -16.37 -33.47 8.52
C SER A 78 -15.37 -34.53 8.04
N ARG A 79 -14.73 -34.33 6.88
CA ARG A 79 -13.72 -35.23 6.33
C ARG A 79 -12.29 -34.93 6.82
N ALA A 80 -12.07 -33.77 7.44
CA ALA A 80 -10.76 -33.39 7.95
C ALA A 80 -10.42 -34.18 9.22
N LYS A 81 -9.11 -34.39 9.44
CA LYS A 81 -8.61 -35.05 10.66
C LYS A 81 -8.87 -34.19 11.89
N ASP A 82 -8.98 -34.82 13.05
CA ASP A 82 -9.22 -34.11 14.31
C ASP A 82 -8.08 -33.15 14.66
N ASP A 83 -6.83 -33.52 14.39
CA ASP A 83 -5.65 -32.65 14.56
C ASP A 83 -5.78 -31.31 13.79
N GLU A 84 -6.36 -31.34 12.58
CA GLU A 84 -6.58 -30.12 11.78
C GLU A 84 -7.63 -29.21 12.42
N VAL A 85 -8.64 -29.79 13.07
CA VAL A 85 -9.70 -29.04 13.76
C VAL A 85 -9.14 -28.42 15.04
N GLU A 86 -8.37 -29.18 15.82
CA GLU A 86 -7.74 -28.71 17.06
C GLU A 86 -6.77 -27.55 16.81
N GLU A 87 -5.98 -27.62 15.73
CA GLU A 87 -5.07 -26.55 15.35
C GLU A 87 -5.82 -25.23 15.06
N ILE A 88 -7.00 -25.30 14.44
CA ILE A 88 -7.83 -24.10 14.20
C ILE A 88 -8.41 -23.54 15.50
N TYR A 89 -8.84 -24.39 16.43
CA TYR A 89 -9.24 -23.94 17.77
C TYR A 89 -8.08 -23.22 18.48
N LYS A 90 -6.88 -23.84 18.52
CA LYS A 90 -5.68 -23.25 19.12
C LYS A 90 -5.35 -21.87 18.52
N GLN A 91 -5.41 -21.74 17.19
CA GLN A 91 -5.19 -20.45 16.53
C GLN A 91 -6.22 -19.38 16.92
N ILE A 92 -7.48 -19.76 17.14
CA ILE A 92 -8.50 -18.83 17.66
C ILE A 92 -8.12 -18.40 19.09
N GLU A 93 -7.69 -19.34 19.94
CA GLU A 93 -7.27 -19.03 21.32
C GLU A 93 -6.10 -18.05 21.35
N GLU A 94 -5.06 -18.30 20.56
CA GLU A 94 -3.90 -17.42 20.43
C GLU A 94 -4.33 -15.99 20.05
N ILE A 95 -5.25 -15.84 19.09
CA ILE A 95 -5.75 -14.51 18.69
C ILE A 95 -6.49 -13.83 19.85
N ILE A 96 -7.33 -14.57 20.57
CA ILE A 96 -8.09 -14.05 21.72
C ILE A 96 -7.13 -13.65 22.85
N GLU A 97 -6.10 -14.43 23.13
CA GLU A 97 -5.14 -14.19 24.21
C GLU A 97 -4.17 -13.05 23.89
N GLU A 98 -3.70 -12.95 22.64
CA GLU A 98 -2.81 -11.87 22.20
C GLU A 98 -3.54 -10.52 22.06
N ASN A 99 -4.77 -10.54 21.54
CA ASN A 99 -5.44 -9.32 21.07
C ASN A 99 -6.69 -8.94 21.89
N GLY A 100 -7.17 -9.86 22.73
CA GLY A 100 -8.33 -9.74 23.61
C GLY A 100 -8.00 -9.45 25.08
N LYS A 101 -6.74 -9.12 25.43
CA LYS A 101 -6.38 -8.70 26.79
C LYS A 101 -7.16 -7.44 27.22
N GLY A 102 -7.64 -7.42 28.46
CA GLY A 102 -8.41 -6.32 29.04
C GLY A 102 -9.92 -6.41 28.78
N GLN A 103 -10.63 -5.30 28.94
CA GLN A 103 -12.07 -5.25 28.65
C GLN A 103 -12.27 -5.07 27.14
N ILE A 104 -12.32 -6.18 26.39
CA ILE A 104 -12.56 -6.22 24.93
C ILE A 104 -13.83 -7.01 24.62
N ARG A 105 -14.59 -6.56 23.63
CA ARG A 105 -15.74 -7.30 23.09
C ARG A 105 -15.25 -8.23 21.99
N THR A 106 -15.29 -9.53 22.24
CA THR A 106 -14.84 -10.54 21.26
C THR A 106 -16.05 -11.15 20.58
N ILE A 107 -16.08 -11.09 19.25
CA ILE A 107 -17.08 -11.72 18.40
C ILE A 107 -16.36 -12.71 17.50
N VAL A 108 -16.73 -13.98 17.55
CA VAL A 108 -16.21 -15.02 16.65
C VAL A 108 -17.35 -15.47 15.76
N MET A 109 -17.22 -15.33 14.45
CA MET A 109 -18.28 -15.65 13.51
C MET A 109 -17.76 -16.40 12.30
N GLY A 110 -18.67 -17.07 11.60
CA GLY A 110 -18.37 -17.76 10.34
C GLY A 110 -18.97 -19.15 10.31
N ASP A 111 -18.40 -20.00 9.46
CA ASP A 111 -18.84 -21.37 9.26
C ASP A 111 -18.04 -22.29 10.19
N TRP A 112 -18.74 -22.92 11.11
CA TRP A 112 -18.16 -23.81 12.12
C TRP A 112 -18.22 -25.28 11.71
N ASN A 113 -18.88 -25.63 10.61
CA ASN A 113 -19.05 -27.01 10.17
C ASN A 113 -19.51 -27.95 11.32
N SER A 114 -20.40 -27.44 12.18
CA SER A 114 -20.88 -28.09 13.41
C SER A 114 -22.36 -27.79 13.63
N VAL A 115 -23.08 -28.65 14.35
CA VAL A 115 -24.51 -28.45 14.66
C VAL A 115 -24.70 -28.55 16.17
N VAL A 116 -25.01 -27.44 16.84
CA VAL A 116 -25.24 -27.40 18.30
C VAL A 116 -26.64 -27.88 18.70
N GLY A 117 -27.58 -27.82 17.76
CA GLY A 117 -28.95 -28.33 17.90
C GLY A 117 -29.91 -27.43 18.67
N GLU A 118 -31.09 -27.96 18.97
CA GLU A 118 -32.20 -27.27 19.67
C GLU A 118 -32.08 -27.34 21.21
N GLU A 119 -31.19 -28.20 21.72
CA GLU A 119 -30.97 -28.40 23.15
C GLU A 119 -30.23 -27.22 23.78
N SER A 120 -30.83 -26.62 24.82
CA SER A 120 -30.19 -25.57 25.60
C SER A 120 -29.13 -26.17 26.53
N THR A 121 -27.99 -25.49 26.69
CA THR A 121 -26.88 -25.98 27.51
C THR A 121 -26.17 -24.82 28.20
N ASP A 122 -26.04 -24.92 29.53
CA ASP A 122 -25.19 -24.11 30.41
C ASP A 122 -25.20 -22.59 30.19
N GLY A 123 -26.32 -22.02 29.73
CA GLY A 123 -26.40 -20.59 29.40
C GLY A 123 -25.58 -20.17 28.17
N ILE A 124 -25.04 -21.13 27.41
CA ILE A 124 -24.26 -20.94 26.18
C ILE A 124 -25.17 -21.03 24.95
N VAL A 125 -25.95 -22.12 24.87
CA VAL A 125 -26.89 -22.42 23.77
C VAL A 125 -28.32 -22.09 24.20
N GLY A 126 -29.01 -21.30 23.38
CA GLY A 126 -30.39 -20.90 23.59
C GLY A 126 -31.40 -21.93 23.10
N LYS A 127 -32.67 -21.71 23.45
CA LYS A 127 -33.80 -22.63 23.14
C LYS A 127 -34.28 -22.58 21.68
N PHE A 128 -33.64 -21.77 20.83
CA PHE A 128 -34.07 -21.51 19.44
C PHE A 128 -32.97 -21.88 18.42
N GLY A 129 -32.10 -22.83 18.76
CA GLY A 129 -31.22 -23.48 17.79
C GLY A 129 -32.00 -24.27 16.73
N TYR A 130 -31.28 -24.94 15.82
CA TYR A 130 -31.91 -25.74 14.76
C TYR A 130 -31.13 -27.02 14.47
N GLY A 131 -31.84 -28.14 14.38
CA GLY A 131 -31.27 -29.46 14.05
C GLY A 131 -30.90 -30.29 15.29
N LYS A 132 -30.33 -31.48 15.05
CA LYS A 132 -29.86 -32.38 16.09
C LYS A 132 -28.36 -32.16 16.34
N ARG A 133 -27.97 -32.08 17.62
CA ARG A 133 -26.57 -31.89 18.01
C ARG A 133 -25.69 -33.01 17.46
N ASN A 134 -24.53 -32.63 16.91
CA ASN A 134 -23.48 -33.57 16.51
C ASN A 134 -22.23 -33.45 17.40
N GLU A 135 -21.29 -34.39 17.29
CA GLU A 135 -20.06 -34.43 18.11
C GLU A 135 -19.26 -33.11 18.01
N ARG A 136 -19.14 -32.55 16.80
CA ARG A 136 -18.48 -31.25 16.59
C ARG A 136 -19.23 -30.09 17.24
N GLY A 137 -20.55 -30.16 17.31
CA GLY A 137 -21.38 -29.21 18.03
C GLY A 137 -21.13 -29.27 19.53
N GLU A 138 -20.91 -30.47 20.08
CA GLU A 138 -20.51 -30.63 21.48
C GLU A 138 -19.12 -30.04 21.73
N ARG A 139 -18.14 -30.30 20.85
CA ARG A 139 -16.80 -29.67 20.93
C ARG A 139 -16.88 -28.14 20.89
N LEU A 140 -17.74 -27.57 20.03
CA LEU A 140 -17.99 -26.13 19.98
C LEU A 140 -18.57 -25.59 21.30
N ILE A 141 -19.49 -26.32 21.92
CA ILE A 141 -20.07 -25.94 23.21
C ILE A 141 -19.00 -25.96 24.31
N GLN A 142 -18.15 -26.99 24.35
CA GLN A 142 -17.04 -27.07 25.31
C GLN A 142 -16.06 -25.91 25.13
N PHE A 143 -15.70 -25.58 23.89
CA PHE A 143 -14.88 -24.40 23.59
C PHE A 143 -15.54 -23.09 24.07
N CYS A 144 -16.85 -22.94 23.82
CA CYS A 144 -17.60 -21.77 24.29
C CYS A 144 -17.62 -21.70 25.82
N LYS A 145 -17.72 -22.83 26.52
CA LYS A 145 -17.66 -22.91 27.99
C LYS A 145 -16.30 -22.46 28.51
N GLN A 146 -15.22 -22.96 27.92
CA GLN A 146 -13.84 -22.62 28.33
C GLN A 146 -13.51 -21.14 28.11
N LYS A 147 -13.95 -20.55 26.98
CA LYS A 147 -13.65 -19.14 26.65
C LYS A 147 -14.78 -18.16 27.03
N ASN A 148 -15.78 -18.61 27.78
CA ASN A 148 -16.95 -17.81 28.21
C ASN A 148 -17.66 -17.10 27.04
N LEU A 149 -17.98 -17.87 25.98
CA LEU A 149 -18.66 -17.42 24.78
C LEU A 149 -20.13 -17.87 24.75
N TRP A 150 -20.95 -17.07 24.09
CA TRP A 150 -22.40 -17.19 23.98
C TRP A 150 -22.83 -17.27 22.51
N ILE A 151 -23.63 -18.28 22.13
CA ILE A 151 -23.96 -18.56 20.72
C ILE A 151 -25.19 -17.78 20.27
N ALA A 152 -25.00 -16.57 19.75
CA ALA A 152 -26.05 -15.57 19.61
C ALA A 152 -27.28 -16.00 18.79
N ASN A 153 -27.09 -16.66 17.66
CA ASN A 153 -28.18 -17.05 16.75
C ASN A 153 -29.03 -18.23 17.24
N THR A 154 -28.82 -18.72 18.46
CA THR A 154 -29.66 -19.76 19.11
C THR A 154 -30.62 -19.19 20.16
N TRP A 155 -30.53 -17.90 20.48
CA TRP A 155 -31.30 -17.27 21.56
C TRP A 155 -32.49 -16.43 21.11
N PHE A 156 -32.63 -16.19 19.81
CA PHE A 156 -33.71 -15.38 19.26
C PHE A 156 -34.75 -16.25 18.58
N LYS A 157 -36.01 -16.09 18.98
CA LYS A 157 -37.15 -16.78 18.36
C LYS A 157 -37.39 -16.22 16.96
N HIS A 158 -37.14 -17.04 15.93
CA HIS A 158 -37.44 -16.71 14.54
C HIS A 158 -38.18 -17.86 13.85
N HIS A 159 -38.82 -17.56 12.72
CA HIS A 159 -39.37 -18.58 11.84
C HIS A 159 -38.26 -19.51 11.33
N LYS A 160 -38.52 -20.83 11.18
CA LYS A 160 -37.53 -21.85 10.76
C LYS A 160 -36.72 -21.46 9.51
N ARG A 161 -37.34 -20.74 8.57
CA ARG A 161 -36.68 -20.18 7.36
C ARG A 161 -35.53 -19.20 7.62
N ARG A 162 -35.44 -18.65 8.84
CA ARG A 162 -34.43 -17.69 9.28
C ARG A 162 -33.42 -18.28 10.28
N LEU A 163 -33.48 -19.60 10.51
CA LEU A 163 -32.60 -20.31 11.45
C LEU A 163 -31.50 -21.12 10.75
N TYR A 164 -31.83 -21.82 9.67
CA TYR A 164 -30.83 -22.57 8.90
C TYR A 164 -29.91 -21.63 8.14
N THR A 165 -28.64 -22.03 8.01
CA THR A 165 -27.58 -21.25 7.39
C THR A 165 -26.98 -21.96 6.18
N TRP A 166 -27.20 -23.27 6.01
CA TRP A 166 -26.73 -24.03 4.85
C TRP A 166 -27.81 -24.95 4.30
N LYS A 167 -27.80 -25.14 2.97
CA LYS A 167 -28.67 -26.06 2.24
C LYS A 167 -27.83 -27.08 1.50
N ARG A 168 -28.12 -28.36 1.70
CA ARG A 168 -27.47 -29.44 0.96
C ARG A 168 -27.72 -29.28 -0.55
N PRO A 169 -26.74 -29.58 -1.42
CA PRO A 169 -26.95 -29.60 -2.87
C PRO A 169 -28.21 -30.39 -3.26
N GLY A 170 -29.06 -29.78 -4.08
CA GLY A 170 -30.39 -30.31 -4.42
C GLY A 170 -31.52 -29.90 -3.46
N ASP A 171 -31.28 -29.04 -2.47
CA ASP A 171 -32.25 -28.56 -1.44
C ASP A 171 -32.97 -29.71 -0.71
N THR A 172 -32.25 -30.81 -0.47
CA THR A 172 -32.78 -32.01 0.19
C THR A 172 -32.81 -31.89 1.71
N MET A 173 -31.89 -31.12 2.30
CA MET A 173 -31.75 -30.97 3.75
C MET A 173 -31.15 -29.61 4.09
N ARG A 174 -31.44 -29.12 5.30
CA ARG A 174 -31.00 -27.80 5.77
C ARG A 174 -30.37 -27.93 7.14
N PHE A 175 -29.32 -27.16 7.37
CA PHE A 175 -28.55 -27.21 8.61
C PHE A 175 -28.24 -25.80 9.10
N GLN A 176 -28.00 -25.69 10.41
CA GLN A 176 -27.45 -24.50 11.03
C GLN A 176 -26.00 -24.83 11.39
N ILE A 177 -25.06 -24.29 10.63
CA ILE A 177 -23.61 -24.53 10.77
C ILE A 177 -22.80 -23.24 10.89
N ASP A 178 -23.41 -22.10 10.56
CA ASP A 178 -22.84 -20.79 10.76
C ASP A 178 -23.31 -20.21 12.10
N TYR A 179 -22.36 -19.69 12.88
CA TYR A 179 -22.65 -19.14 14.21
C TYR A 179 -21.98 -17.80 14.41
N ILE A 180 -22.61 -16.97 15.24
CA ILE A 180 -22.03 -15.73 15.77
C ILE A 180 -21.90 -15.90 17.28
N LEU A 181 -20.66 -16.06 17.75
CA LEU A 181 -20.30 -16.16 19.15
C LEU A 181 -19.91 -14.79 19.68
N ILE A 182 -20.26 -14.49 20.93
CA ILE A 182 -19.82 -13.28 21.63
C ILE A 182 -19.46 -13.62 23.07
N ASN A 183 -18.50 -12.93 23.66
CA ASN A 183 -18.21 -13.11 25.08
C ASN A 183 -19.42 -12.78 25.97
N ASP A 184 -19.66 -13.61 26.98
CA ASP A 184 -20.88 -13.58 27.82
C ASP A 184 -21.15 -12.20 28.42
N ARG A 185 -20.08 -11.54 28.88
CA ARG A 185 -20.10 -10.17 29.41
C ARG A 185 -20.80 -9.16 28.49
N PHE A 186 -20.73 -9.34 27.17
CA PHE A 186 -21.30 -8.42 26.18
C PHE A 186 -22.51 -8.99 25.44
N LYS A 187 -23.08 -10.12 25.87
CA LYS A 187 -24.26 -10.74 25.22
C LYS A 187 -25.42 -9.78 25.03
N ASN A 188 -25.67 -8.92 26.02
CA ASN A 188 -26.74 -7.89 26.01
C ASN A 188 -26.55 -6.80 24.93
N SER A 189 -25.36 -6.75 24.30
CA SER A 189 -25.10 -5.87 23.17
C SER A 189 -25.69 -6.40 21.85
N ILE A 190 -25.93 -7.71 21.73
CA ILE A 190 -26.64 -8.29 20.59
C ILE A 190 -28.14 -8.03 20.75
N LYS A 191 -28.75 -7.37 19.78
CA LYS A 191 -30.20 -7.11 19.75
C LYS A 191 -30.98 -8.15 19.00
N ASN A 192 -30.36 -8.75 17.99
CA ASN A 192 -30.98 -9.77 17.18
C ASN A 192 -29.90 -10.55 16.42
N ALA A 193 -30.15 -11.82 16.09
CA ALA A 193 -29.35 -12.61 15.17
C ALA A 193 -30.27 -13.53 14.35
N LYS A 194 -30.21 -13.43 13.02
CA LYS A 194 -31.07 -14.19 12.10
C LYS A 194 -30.44 -14.34 10.72
N THR A 195 -30.90 -15.33 9.96
CA THR A 195 -30.50 -15.48 8.56
C THR A 195 -31.37 -14.66 7.61
N TYR A 196 -30.80 -14.31 6.46
CA TYR A 196 -31.40 -13.49 5.41
C TYR A 196 -31.47 -14.27 4.08
N PRO A 197 -32.49 -15.14 3.90
CA PRO A 197 -32.68 -15.92 2.67
C PRO A 197 -32.80 -15.09 1.39
N GLY A 198 -33.16 -13.81 1.49
CA GLY A 198 -33.30 -12.90 0.36
C GLY A 198 -31.99 -12.27 -0.13
N ALA A 199 -30.85 -12.52 0.52
CA ALA A 199 -29.57 -11.96 0.08
C ALA A 199 -29.19 -12.47 -1.33
N ASP A 200 -28.89 -11.56 -2.27
CA ASP A 200 -28.48 -11.94 -3.62
C ASP A 200 -27.02 -12.37 -3.72
N VAL A 201 -26.71 -13.52 -3.13
CA VAL A 201 -25.41 -14.19 -3.24
C VAL A 201 -25.63 -15.60 -3.79
N HIS A 202 -24.81 -16.02 -4.75
CA HIS A 202 -24.87 -17.35 -5.35
C HIS A 202 -24.04 -18.32 -4.51
N THR A 203 -24.63 -18.78 -3.40
CA THR A 203 -24.05 -19.75 -2.47
C THR A 203 -25.15 -20.69 -1.96
N ASP A 204 -24.75 -21.89 -1.56
CA ASP A 204 -25.56 -22.85 -0.80
C ASP A 204 -25.73 -22.45 0.68
N HIS A 205 -24.95 -21.48 1.16
CA HIS A 205 -25.16 -20.82 2.45
C HIS A 205 -26.19 -19.69 2.39
N THR A 206 -26.72 -19.31 3.54
CA THR A 206 -27.62 -18.18 3.75
C THR A 206 -26.96 -17.19 4.69
N LEU A 207 -26.92 -15.91 4.31
CA LEU A 207 -26.29 -14.85 5.10
C LEU A 207 -26.85 -14.80 6.53
N LEU A 208 -26.02 -15.07 7.52
CA LEU A 208 -26.32 -14.86 8.94
C LEU A 208 -25.87 -13.44 9.35
N ALA A 209 -26.75 -12.67 9.97
CA ALA A 209 -26.40 -11.35 10.48
C ALA A 209 -26.88 -11.14 11.91
N ALA A 210 -26.05 -10.44 12.70
CA ALA A 210 -26.38 -9.97 14.03
C ALA A 210 -26.42 -8.45 14.10
N GLU A 211 -27.37 -7.91 14.85
CA GLU A 211 -27.48 -6.50 15.18
C GLU A 211 -26.78 -6.24 16.51
N VAL A 212 -25.75 -5.38 16.50
CA VAL A 212 -24.88 -5.14 17.66
C VAL A 212 -24.93 -3.66 18.06
N ARG A 213 -25.33 -3.36 19.30
CA ARG A 213 -25.32 -2.01 19.85
C ARG A 213 -23.89 -1.62 20.26
N THR A 214 -23.31 -0.61 19.59
CA THR A 214 -21.96 -0.08 19.89
C THR A 214 -21.79 1.36 19.41
N ARG A 215 -20.84 2.11 19.99
CA ARG A 215 -20.46 3.47 19.56
C ARG A 215 -19.02 3.46 19.05
N LEU A 216 -18.80 3.80 17.78
CA LEU A 216 -17.50 3.61 17.11
C LEU A 216 -16.62 4.87 17.19
N LYS A 217 -15.34 4.71 17.58
CA LYS A 217 -14.38 5.82 17.71
C LYS A 217 -13.70 6.14 16.38
N HIS A 218 -13.59 7.42 16.04
CA HIS A 218 -12.86 7.85 14.83
C HIS A 218 -11.34 7.87 15.08
N ILE A 219 -10.57 7.13 14.29
CA ILE A 219 -9.10 7.18 14.27
C ILE A 219 -8.68 8.10 13.12
N LYS A 220 -7.91 9.14 13.41
CA LYS A 220 -7.22 9.93 12.38
C LYS A 220 -6.10 9.07 11.80
N LYS A 221 -6.38 8.29 10.75
CA LYS A 221 -5.32 7.68 9.95
C LYS A 221 -4.67 8.74 9.07
N LYS A 222 -3.33 8.78 9.03
CA LYS A 222 -2.62 9.63 8.04
C LYS A 222 -3.11 9.22 6.65
N SER A 223 -3.52 10.21 5.87
CA SER A 223 -4.00 10.02 4.49
C SER A 223 -2.95 9.21 3.72
N THR A 224 -3.35 8.12 3.08
CA THR A 224 -2.51 7.50 2.06
C THR A 224 -2.36 8.51 0.94
N PHE A 225 -1.14 8.96 0.66
CA PHE A 225 -0.85 9.89 -0.43
C PHE A 225 -1.50 9.37 -1.72
N LYS A 226 -2.58 10.05 -2.15
CA LYS A 226 -3.18 9.80 -3.46
C LYS A 226 -2.24 10.41 -4.49
N LYS A 227 -1.78 9.59 -5.44
CA LYS A 227 -0.83 10.01 -6.47
C LYS A 227 -1.49 11.01 -7.43
N TRP A 228 -0.82 12.10 -7.76
CA TRP A 228 -1.25 13.05 -8.80
C TRP A 228 -1.45 12.36 -10.16
N ASN A 229 -2.42 12.83 -10.94
CA ASN A 229 -2.60 12.35 -12.31
C ASN A 229 -1.65 13.05 -13.30
N THR A 230 -0.35 12.76 -13.17
CA THR A 230 0.71 13.42 -13.95
C THR A 230 0.64 13.21 -15.46
N GLU A 231 -0.19 12.29 -15.95
CA GLU A 231 -0.44 12.11 -17.39
C GLU A 231 -1.17 13.31 -18.00
N LYS A 232 -2.04 13.97 -17.23
CA LYS A 232 -2.76 15.18 -17.67
C LYS A 232 -1.89 16.43 -17.79
N LEU A 233 -0.70 16.42 -17.17
CA LEU A 233 0.30 17.49 -17.34
C LEU A 233 1.03 17.40 -18.70
N ARG A 234 0.54 16.56 -19.61
CA ARG A 234 1.04 16.37 -20.98
C ARG A 234 -0.06 16.50 -22.04
N THR A 235 -1.25 16.88 -21.62
CA THR A 235 -2.43 17.05 -22.47
C THR A 235 -2.86 18.51 -22.46
N SER A 236 -3.98 18.86 -23.08
CA SER A 236 -4.49 20.24 -23.11
C SER A 236 -4.78 20.81 -21.71
N GLU A 237 -5.04 19.96 -20.71
CA GLU A 237 -5.17 20.40 -19.31
C GLU A 237 -3.88 21.00 -18.72
N ALA A 238 -2.72 20.75 -19.32
CA ALA A 238 -1.46 21.37 -18.91
C ALA A 238 -1.46 22.88 -19.17
N GLU A 239 -2.09 23.33 -20.27
CA GLU A 239 -2.19 24.76 -20.61
C GLU A 239 -3.07 25.50 -19.62
N GLN A 240 -4.20 24.90 -19.22
CA GLN A 240 -5.09 25.47 -18.18
C GLN A 240 -4.37 25.58 -16.83
N TYR A 241 -3.62 24.54 -16.46
CA TYR A 241 -2.77 24.54 -15.27
C TYR A 241 -1.72 25.66 -15.32
N GLN A 242 -1.04 25.82 -16.45
CA GLN A 242 -0.02 26.85 -16.64
C GLN A 242 -0.63 28.25 -16.55
N ASN A 243 -1.70 28.53 -17.31
CA ASN A 243 -2.34 29.83 -17.37
C ASN A 243 -2.86 30.30 -16.00
N GLU A 244 -3.44 29.39 -15.20
CA GLU A 244 -3.90 29.74 -13.86
C GLU A 244 -2.74 30.11 -12.93
N ILE A 245 -1.59 29.44 -13.03
CA ILE A 245 -0.41 29.79 -12.24
C ILE A 245 0.11 31.16 -12.66
N GLU A 246 0.25 31.40 -13.97
CA GLU A 246 0.72 32.68 -14.50
C GLU A 246 -0.19 33.84 -14.05
N GLU A 247 -1.52 33.68 -14.17
CA GLU A 247 -2.49 34.69 -13.73
C GLU A 247 -2.37 34.96 -12.22
N LYS A 248 -2.31 33.92 -11.38
CA LYS A 248 -2.19 34.09 -9.93
C LYS A 248 -0.88 34.75 -9.52
N LEU A 249 0.25 34.34 -10.11
CA LEU A 249 1.56 34.87 -9.76
C LEU A 249 1.81 36.28 -10.31
N MET A 250 1.22 36.65 -11.44
CA MET A 250 1.26 38.03 -11.94
C MET A 250 0.51 39.01 -11.02
N ASN A 251 -0.56 38.55 -10.36
CA ASN A 251 -1.38 39.37 -9.47
C ASN A 251 -0.81 39.52 -8.05
N ILE A 252 0.28 38.81 -7.71
CA ILE A 252 0.90 38.84 -6.39
C ILE A 252 2.31 39.41 -6.53
N ALA A 253 2.67 40.43 -5.76
CA ALA A 253 4.04 40.96 -5.80
C ALA A 253 5.08 39.94 -5.27
N PRO A 254 6.31 39.89 -5.83
CA PRO A 254 7.43 39.14 -5.27
C PRO A 254 7.71 39.56 -3.82
N GLN A 255 7.94 38.59 -2.95
CA GLN A 255 8.28 38.85 -1.54
C GLN A 255 9.80 38.86 -1.34
N GLU A 256 10.28 39.69 -0.41
CA GLU A 256 11.71 39.72 -0.04
C GLU A 256 12.09 38.56 0.89
N CYS A 257 11.14 38.05 1.67
CA CYS A 257 11.36 36.91 2.54
C CYS A 257 11.31 35.59 1.75
N VAL A 258 12.43 34.86 1.73
CA VAL A 258 12.60 33.56 1.05
C VAL A 258 11.48 32.57 1.43
N LYS A 259 11.09 32.53 2.71
CA LYS A 259 10.08 31.58 3.19
C LYS A 259 8.70 31.92 2.67
N GLU A 260 8.34 33.20 2.66
CA GLU A 260 7.05 33.68 2.19
C GLU A 260 6.93 33.52 0.67
N GLU A 261 7.98 33.88 -0.07
CA GLU A 261 8.05 33.70 -1.52
C GLU A 261 7.88 32.23 -1.91
N TRP A 262 8.60 31.32 -1.23
CA TRP A 262 8.43 29.89 -1.46
C TRP A 262 7.03 29.40 -1.17
N ASN A 263 6.41 29.83 -0.06
CA ASN A 263 5.06 29.39 0.30
C ASN A 263 4.04 29.85 -0.74
N ILE A 264 4.14 31.10 -1.24
CA ILE A 264 3.26 31.62 -2.30
C ILE A 264 3.38 30.79 -3.57
N VAL A 265 4.61 30.56 -4.05
CA VAL A 265 4.84 29.77 -5.27
C VAL A 265 4.36 28.33 -5.10
N LYS A 266 4.68 27.71 -3.96
CA LYS A 266 4.31 26.33 -3.64
C LYS A 266 2.80 26.15 -3.54
N ASP A 267 2.11 27.02 -2.80
CA ASP A 267 0.67 26.90 -2.58
C ASP A 267 -0.08 27.17 -3.88
N THR A 268 0.36 28.14 -4.69
CA THR A 268 -0.18 28.39 -6.02
C THR A 268 -0.07 27.15 -6.92
N ILE A 269 1.09 26.48 -6.94
CA ILE A 269 1.29 25.23 -7.69
C ILE A 269 0.34 24.13 -7.19
N LEU A 270 0.26 23.92 -5.87
CA LEU A 270 -0.54 22.84 -5.29
C LEU A 270 -2.05 23.04 -5.48
N GLU A 271 -2.54 24.28 -5.36
CA GLU A 271 -3.93 24.63 -5.63
C GLU A 271 -4.29 24.38 -7.10
N SER A 272 -3.46 24.87 -8.03
CA SER A 272 -3.68 24.68 -9.47
C SER A 272 -3.59 23.21 -9.86
N LEU A 273 -2.73 22.41 -9.20
CA LEU A 273 -2.70 20.95 -9.37
C LEU A 273 -3.99 20.28 -8.89
N GLU A 274 -4.51 20.66 -7.73
CA GLU A 274 -5.75 20.06 -7.20
C GLU A 274 -6.95 20.40 -8.09
N LYS A 275 -7.03 21.64 -8.57
CA LYS A 275 -8.13 22.12 -9.41
C LYS A 275 -8.13 21.53 -10.83
N ASN A 276 -6.99 21.59 -11.53
CA ASN A 276 -6.94 21.26 -12.96
C ASN A 276 -6.56 19.80 -13.25
N ILE A 277 -5.68 19.22 -12.44
CA ILE A 277 -5.10 17.89 -12.71
C ILE A 277 -5.79 16.82 -11.86
N GLY A 278 -5.94 17.09 -10.57
CA GLY A 278 -6.50 16.17 -9.59
C GLY A 278 -5.64 14.93 -9.33
N LYS A 279 -6.12 14.11 -8.40
CA LYS A 279 -5.45 12.86 -7.97
C LYS A 279 -6.02 11.66 -8.72
N LYS A 280 -5.17 10.66 -8.99
CA LYS A 280 -5.61 9.36 -9.55
C LYS A 280 -6.64 8.73 -8.61
N THR A 281 -7.81 8.41 -9.14
CA THR A 281 -8.80 7.61 -8.44
C THR A 281 -8.28 6.17 -8.32
N ALA A 282 -8.59 5.50 -7.19
CA ALA A 282 -8.25 4.09 -7.06
C ALA A 282 -8.92 3.33 -8.22
N ARG A 283 -8.17 2.44 -8.91
CA ARG A 283 -8.74 1.59 -9.97
C ARG A 283 -9.90 0.79 -9.34
N THR A 284 -11.13 1.17 -9.69
CA THR A 284 -12.36 0.75 -8.99
C THR A 284 -13.01 -0.48 -9.60
N LYS A 285 -12.60 -0.95 -10.78
CA LYS A 285 -13.15 -2.15 -11.41
C LYS A 285 -12.04 -2.97 -12.05
N LYS A 286 -12.20 -4.30 -12.08
CA LYS A 286 -11.41 -5.13 -12.97
C LYS A 286 -11.71 -4.66 -14.40
N GLU A 287 -10.68 -4.49 -15.21
CA GLU A 287 -10.77 -3.82 -16.53
C GLU A 287 -11.77 -4.50 -17.49
N TRP A 288 -12.12 -5.76 -17.25
CA TRP A 288 -13.07 -6.55 -18.05
C TRP A 288 -14.54 -6.46 -17.63
N ILE A 289 -14.90 -5.76 -16.54
CA ILE A 289 -16.31 -5.64 -16.11
C ILE A 289 -16.99 -4.54 -16.93
N THR A 290 -17.95 -4.90 -17.78
CA THR A 290 -18.72 -3.97 -18.62
C THR A 290 -19.96 -3.42 -17.90
N GLN A 291 -20.53 -2.33 -18.43
CA GLN A 291 -21.79 -1.76 -17.90
C GLN A 291 -22.99 -2.71 -18.11
N GLU A 292 -23.05 -3.39 -19.26
CA GLU A 292 -24.10 -4.38 -19.56
C GLU A 292 -24.14 -5.50 -18.51
N MET A 293 -22.98 -5.98 -18.05
CA MET A 293 -22.92 -6.98 -16.98
C MET A 293 -23.50 -6.45 -15.66
N LEU A 294 -23.33 -5.16 -15.36
CA LEU A 294 -23.90 -4.54 -14.16
C LEU A 294 -25.41 -4.43 -14.25
N ASP A 295 -25.93 -4.04 -15.42
CA ASP A 295 -27.37 -3.92 -15.67
C ASP A 295 -28.05 -5.29 -15.56
N LYS A 296 -27.44 -6.34 -16.14
CA LYS A 296 -27.90 -7.74 -15.98
C LYS A 296 -27.83 -8.21 -14.53
N MET A 297 -26.84 -7.79 -13.74
CA MET A 297 -26.77 -8.10 -12.31
C MET A 297 -27.92 -7.44 -11.53
N GLU A 298 -28.32 -6.22 -11.88
CA GLU A 298 -29.49 -5.55 -11.29
C GLU A 298 -30.80 -6.24 -11.68
N GLU A 299 -30.96 -6.62 -12.94
CA GLU A 299 -32.13 -7.36 -13.40
C GLU A 299 -32.26 -8.72 -12.70
N ARG A 300 -31.15 -9.45 -12.56
CA ARG A 300 -31.10 -10.70 -11.80
C ARG A 300 -31.56 -10.50 -10.35
N ARG A 301 -31.20 -9.38 -9.72
CA ARG A 301 -31.65 -9.06 -8.34
C ARG A 301 -33.17 -8.88 -8.26
N LYS A 302 -33.79 -8.25 -9.27
CA LYS A 302 -35.25 -8.07 -9.33
C LYS A 302 -35.97 -9.42 -9.34
N TRP A 303 -35.57 -10.32 -10.25
CA TRP A 303 -36.18 -11.65 -10.35
C TRP A 303 -35.96 -12.53 -9.12
N LYS A 304 -34.89 -12.32 -8.33
CA LYS A 304 -34.70 -13.04 -7.07
C LYS A 304 -35.71 -12.64 -5.99
N SER A 305 -36.19 -11.40 -6.01
CA SER A 305 -37.21 -10.92 -5.07
C SER A 305 -38.60 -11.47 -5.39
N GLU A 306 -38.81 -11.93 -6.63
CA GLU A 306 -40.09 -12.45 -7.11
C GLU A 306 -40.18 -13.97 -6.92
N ASN A 307 -40.98 -14.41 -5.95
CA ASN A 307 -41.12 -15.83 -5.61
C ASN A 307 -42.13 -16.58 -6.51
N THR A 308 -42.16 -16.27 -7.81
CA THR A 308 -42.99 -16.92 -8.83
C THR A 308 -42.18 -18.01 -9.56
N GLU A 309 -42.87 -18.97 -10.19
CA GLU A 309 -42.18 -20.00 -11.00
C GLU A 309 -41.44 -19.37 -12.19
N ASN A 310 -42.05 -18.36 -12.81
CA ASN A 310 -41.41 -17.57 -13.87
C ASN A 310 -40.18 -16.81 -13.34
N GLY A 311 -40.28 -16.16 -12.17
CA GLY A 311 -39.15 -15.47 -11.55
C GLY A 311 -37.95 -16.38 -11.28
N ARG A 312 -38.18 -17.63 -10.83
CA ARG A 312 -37.10 -18.63 -10.67
C ARG A 312 -36.47 -19.04 -12.00
N LYS A 313 -37.26 -19.19 -13.07
CA LYS A 313 -36.76 -19.51 -14.41
C LYS A 313 -35.93 -18.35 -14.97
N GLN A 314 -36.40 -17.11 -14.87
CA GLN A 314 -35.67 -15.92 -15.31
C GLN A 314 -34.39 -15.69 -14.51
N TYR A 315 -34.43 -15.86 -13.19
CA TYR A 315 -33.23 -15.80 -12.34
C TYR A 315 -32.17 -16.80 -12.80
N LYS A 316 -32.57 -18.07 -13.03
CA LYS A 316 -31.63 -19.12 -13.48
C LYS A 316 -31.06 -18.82 -14.86
N ARG A 317 -31.87 -18.31 -15.79
CA ARG A 317 -31.44 -17.89 -17.13
C ARG A 317 -30.39 -16.77 -17.05
N LEU A 318 -30.74 -15.65 -16.41
CA LEU A 318 -29.85 -14.49 -16.27
C LEU A 318 -28.57 -14.83 -15.51
N ASN A 319 -28.64 -15.67 -14.48
CA ASN A 319 -27.45 -16.11 -13.74
C ASN A 319 -26.48 -16.92 -14.61
N ASN A 320 -27.00 -17.83 -15.46
CA ASN A 320 -26.17 -18.61 -16.37
C ASN A 320 -25.58 -17.75 -17.50
N GLU A 321 -26.35 -16.78 -17.99
CA GLU A 321 -25.90 -15.81 -19.00
C GLU A 321 -24.78 -14.93 -18.47
N LEU A 322 -24.98 -14.28 -17.32
CA LEU A 322 -23.97 -13.49 -16.63
C LEU A 322 -22.68 -14.27 -16.38
N ARG A 323 -22.79 -15.55 -16.01
CA ARG A 323 -21.61 -16.41 -15.81
C ARG A 323 -20.83 -16.59 -17.11
N ARG A 324 -21.51 -16.95 -18.20
CA ARG A 324 -20.89 -17.11 -19.53
C ARG A 324 -20.24 -15.81 -20.00
N GLU A 325 -20.88 -14.67 -19.78
CA GLU A 325 -20.33 -13.36 -20.13
C GLU A 325 -19.13 -12.99 -19.27
N THR A 326 -19.17 -13.27 -17.97
CA THR A 326 -18.03 -13.05 -17.07
C THR A 326 -16.82 -13.88 -17.50
N ASP A 327 -17.05 -15.16 -17.81
CA ASP A 327 -15.98 -16.07 -18.25
C ASP A 327 -15.40 -15.61 -19.59
N LYS A 328 -16.25 -15.28 -20.58
CA LYS A 328 -15.83 -14.74 -21.88
C LYS A 328 -15.08 -13.41 -21.77
N ALA A 329 -15.59 -12.45 -21.00
CA ALA A 329 -14.96 -11.14 -20.83
C ALA A 329 -13.59 -11.27 -20.16
N ARG A 330 -13.45 -12.21 -19.22
CA ARG A 330 -12.18 -12.49 -18.56
C ARG A 330 -11.18 -13.17 -19.49
N GLU A 331 -11.63 -14.11 -20.31
CA GLU A 331 -10.79 -14.79 -21.30
C GLU A 331 -10.30 -13.81 -22.36
N LYS A 332 -11.22 -13.04 -22.96
CA LYS A 332 -10.89 -11.98 -23.93
C LYS A 332 -9.89 -10.97 -23.36
N TRP A 333 -10.07 -10.52 -22.12
CA TRP A 333 -9.12 -9.60 -21.50
C TRP A 333 -7.74 -10.24 -21.30
N MET A 334 -7.67 -11.53 -20.95
CA MET A 334 -6.39 -12.24 -20.86
C MET A 334 -5.72 -12.38 -22.23
N GLU A 335 -6.49 -12.69 -23.28
CA GLU A 335 -6.01 -12.71 -24.67
C GLU A 335 -5.43 -11.35 -25.08
N GLU A 336 -6.15 -10.26 -24.86
CA GLU A 336 -5.69 -8.89 -25.13
C GLU A 336 -4.38 -8.56 -24.36
N GLN A 337 -4.21 -9.06 -23.14
CA GLN A 337 -2.95 -8.88 -22.40
C GLN A 337 -1.81 -9.73 -22.99
N CYS A 338 -2.08 -10.93 -23.50
CA CYS A 338 -1.10 -11.78 -24.17
C CYS A 338 -0.68 -11.17 -25.51
N GLU A 339 -1.63 -10.75 -26.35
CA GLU A 339 -1.37 -10.06 -27.61
C GLU A 339 -0.50 -8.81 -27.40
N LYS A 340 -0.81 -8.04 -26.35
CA LYS A 340 0.01 -6.88 -25.97
C LYS A 340 1.44 -7.28 -25.56
N ILE A 341 1.64 -8.42 -24.90
CA ILE A 341 2.98 -8.90 -24.56
C ILE A 341 3.74 -9.28 -25.84
N GLU A 342 3.10 -10.01 -26.75
CA GLU A 342 3.68 -10.41 -28.04
C GLU A 342 4.03 -9.20 -28.92
N GLU A 343 3.16 -8.19 -28.98
CA GLU A 343 3.43 -6.95 -29.69
C GLU A 343 4.64 -6.21 -29.09
N LEU A 344 4.70 -6.08 -27.76
CA LEU A 344 5.82 -5.45 -27.07
C LEU A 344 7.14 -6.22 -27.25
N GLU A 345 7.08 -7.54 -27.35
CA GLU A 345 8.22 -8.39 -27.69
C GLU A 345 8.69 -8.12 -29.11
N LYS A 346 7.78 -8.08 -30.09
CA LYS A 346 8.08 -7.78 -31.49
C LYS A 346 8.80 -6.44 -31.66
N TYR A 347 8.42 -5.43 -30.88
CA TYR A 347 9.07 -4.11 -30.88
C TYR A 347 10.26 -3.99 -29.92
N SER A 348 10.73 -5.09 -29.31
CA SER A 348 11.83 -5.12 -28.34
C SER A 348 11.66 -4.15 -27.17
N LYS A 349 10.41 -3.87 -26.77
CA LYS A 349 10.07 -2.97 -25.65
C LYS A 349 10.06 -3.73 -24.32
N THR A 350 11.19 -4.33 -23.96
CA THR A 350 11.32 -5.25 -22.82
C THR A 350 10.87 -4.64 -21.48
N GLU A 351 11.10 -3.34 -21.26
CA GLU A 351 10.67 -2.65 -20.03
C GLU A 351 9.14 -2.55 -19.91
N GLU A 352 8.45 -2.27 -21.01
CA GLU A 352 6.98 -2.20 -21.06
C GLU A 352 6.37 -3.60 -20.92
N MET A 353 6.94 -4.59 -21.60
CA MET A 353 6.57 -6.00 -21.49
C MET A 353 6.67 -6.47 -20.03
N TYR A 354 7.79 -6.20 -19.36
CA TYR A 354 7.97 -6.53 -17.95
C TYR A 354 6.92 -5.86 -17.05
N LYS A 355 6.51 -4.61 -17.34
CA LYS A 355 5.44 -3.93 -16.60
C LYS A 355 4.09 -4.64 -16.73
N VAL A 356 3.74 -5.12 -17.93
CA VAL A 356 2.50 -5.90 -18.17
C VAL A 356 2.55 -7.21 -17.40
N VAL A 357 3.61 -8.01 -17.56
CA VAL A 357 3.80 -9.28 -16.85
C VAL A 357 3.78 -9.10 -15.33
N LYS A 358 4.45 -8.06 -14.82
CA LYS A 358 4.47 -7.74 -13.38
C LYS A 358 3.08 -7.35 -12.86
N ASN A 359 2.27 -6.67 -13.67
CA ASN A 359 0.90 -6.33 -13.30
C ASN A 359 -0.01 -7.56 -13.22
N LEU A 360 0.16 -8.52 -14.14
CA LEU A 360 -0.54 -9.81 -14.11
C LEU A 360 -0.17 -10.66 -12.89
N ARG A 361 1.11 -10.63 -12.48
CA ARG A 361 1.64 -11.45 -11.39
C ARG A 361 1.43 -10.91 -9.98
N LYS A 362 0.77 -9.76 -9.78
CA LYS A 362 0.76 -9.01 -8.49
C LYS A 362 0.42 -9.87 -7.24
N LYS A 363 1.44 -10.46 -6.63
CA LYS A 363 1.55 -10.62 -5.18
C LYS A 363 1.97 -9.24 -4.66
N LYS A 364 1.13 -8.59 -3.84
CA LYS A 364 1.54 -7.33 -3.20
C LYS A 364 2.71 -7.66 -2.27
N PRO A 365 3.87 -7.00 -2.38
CA PRO A 365 4.91 -7.13 -1.37
C PRO A 365 4.34 -6.70 -0.01
N LYS A 366 4.69 -7.43 1.05
CA LYS A 366 4.29 -7.05 2.41
C LYS A 366 4.85 -5.65 2.71
N PRO A 367 4.04 -4.72 3.25
CA PRO A 367 4.54 -3.40 3.60
C PRO A 367 5.63 -3.51 4.67
N ILE A 368 6.76 -2.84 4.46
CA ILE A 368 7.94 -2.84 5.34
C ILE A 368 7.56 -2.46 6.78
N SER A 369 6.55 -1.62 6.97
CA SER A 369 6.07 -1.21 8.29
C SER A 369 5.47 -2.35 9.15
N LYS A 370 5.27 -3.54 8.60
CA LYS A 370 4.81 -4.73 9.33
C LYS A 370 5.91 -5.77 9.54
N GLN A 371 7.12 -5.49 9.10
CA GLN A 371 8.28 -6.35 9.29
C GLN A 371 8.90 -6.02 10.65
N GLY A 372 9.14 -7.03 11.48
CA GLY A 372 9.77 -6.81 12.77
C GLY A 372 11.24 -6.40 12.60
N MET A 373 11.67 -5.37 13.30
CA MET A 373 13.07 -4.90 13.30
C MET A 373 13.77 -5.33 14.59
N LYS A 374 15.06 -5.62 14.48
CA LYS A 374 15.93 -5.93 15.61
C LYS A 374 16.48 -4.62 16.19
N LYS A 375 16.23 -4.39 17.47
CA LYS A 375 16.83 -3.29 18.26
C LYS A 375 18.31 -3.59 18.55
N LYS A 376 19.06 -2.59 19.00
CA LYS A 376 20.49 -2.72 19.38
C LYS A 376 20.71 -3.74 20.52
N ASP A 377 19.75 -3.88 21.42
CA ASP A 377 19.73 -4.87 22.51
C ASP A 377 19.44 -6.31 22.04
N GLY A 378 19.17 -6.51 20.75
CA GLY A 378 18.85 -7.80 20.15
C GLY A 378 17.36 -8.17 20.19
N VAL A 379 16.51 -7.36 20.80
CA VAL A 379 15.06 -7.61 20.90
C VAL A 379 14.37 -7.26 19.58
N MET A 380 13.44 -8.11 19.15
CA MET A 380 12.62 -7.87 17.97
C MET A 380 11.40 -7.03 18.35
N THR A 381 11.12 -5.97 17.59
CA THR A 381 9.87 -5.21 17.70
C THR A 381 9.11 -5.22 16.38
N ALA A 382 7.80 -5.44 16.46
CA ALA A 382 6.88 -5.31 15.33
C ALA A 382 5.98 -4.06 15.48
N ASP A 383 6.24 -3.24 16.50
CA ASP A 383 5.53 -1.98 16.72
C ASP A 383 6.03 -0.91 15.74
N VAL A 384 5.11 -0.11 15.21
CA VAL A 384 5.40 0.85 14.14
C VAL A 384 6.16 2.07 14.66
N GLU A 385 5.92 2.47 15.90
CA GLU A 385 6.53 3.62 16.53
C GLU A 385 7.94 3.26 17.01
N GLU A 386 8.09 2.12 17.69
CA GLU A 386 9.42 1.61 18.08
C GLU A 386 10.32 1.35 16.86
N ASN A 387 9.77 0.80 15.77
CA ASN A 387 10.51 0.62 14.53
C ASN A 387 11.06 1.96 13.99
N LYS A 388 10.32 3.06 14.12
CA LYS A 388 10.79 4.39 13.66
C LYS A 388 11.95 4.88 14.51
N GLU A 389 11.90 4.66 15.82
CA GLU A 389 12.98 5.06 16.73
C GLU A 389 14.28 4.35 16.38
N VAL A 390 14.25 3.04 16.14
CA VAL A 390 15.40 2.26 15.66
C VAL A 390 15.98 2.84 14.36
N TRP A 391 15.11 3.24 13.42
CA TRP A 391 15.54 3.90 12.19
C TRP A 391 16.14 5.27 12.44
N ILE A 392 15.56 6.09 13.33
CA ILE A 392 16.06 7.43 13.64
C ILE A 392 17.47 7.35 14.23
N GLU A 393 17.68 6.47 15.21
CA GLU A 393 18.99 6.28 15.83
C GLU A 393 20.05 5.83 14.82
N TYR A 394 19.73 4.82 14.00
CA TYR A 394 20.63 4.32 12.98
C TYR A 394 21.02 5.41 11.96
N ILE A 395 20.05 6.22 11.52
CA ILE A 395 20.32 7.29 10.56
C ILE A 395 21.13 8.43 11.18
N LYS A 396 20.85 8.82 12.43
CA LYS A 396 21.66 9.81 13.14
C LYS A 396 23.11 9.36 13.21
N GLU A 397 23.36 8.16 13.68
CA GLU A 397 24.71 7.58 13.77
C GLU A 397 25.42 7.52 12.41
N LEU A 398 24.70 7.20 11.33
CA LEU A 398 25.25 7.13 9.98
C LEU A 398 25.73 8.49 9.44
N TYR A 399 25.07 9.59 9.83
CA TYR A 399 25.33 10.93 9.28
C TYR A 399 26.03 11.90 10.25
N ASP A 400 25.91 11.75 11.58
CA ASP A 400 26.52 12.66 12.58
C ASP A 400 28.05 12.62 12.57
N SER A 401 28.65 11.43 12.44
CA SER A 401 30.09 11.27 12.66
C SER A 401 30.96 11.79 11.51
N ARG A 402 30.40 12.09 10.34
CA ARG A 402 31.17 12.30 9.08
C ARG A 402 31.19 13.75 8.57
N ALA A 403 30.21 14.56 8.97
CA ALA A 403 30.10 15.95 8.51
C ALA A 403 30.98 16.90 9.33
N ASN A 404 31.10 16.66 10.63
CA ASN A 404 31.81 17.56 11.56
C ASN A 404 33.35 17.48 11.44
N GLU A 405 33.92 16.34 11.04
CA GLU A 405 35.38 16.21 10.90
C GLU A 405 35.91 16.98 9.66
N ARG A 406 35.19 16.96 8.53
CA ARG A 406 35.64 17.58 7.26
C ARG A 406 35.51 19.09 7.21
N MET A 407 34.55 19.69 7.92
CA MET A 407 34.38 21.16 7.90
C MET A 407 35.47 21.89 8.69
N ASN A 408 36.11 21.23 9.65
CA ASN A 408 37.15 21.84 10.49
C ASN A 408 38.55 21.88 9.83
N GLU A 409 38.76 21.15 8.74
CA GLU A 409 40.07 21.06 8.05
C GLU A 409 40.18 21.97 6.80
N MET A 410 39.10 22.62 6.38
CA MET A 410 39.12 23.51 5.21
C MET A 410 39.54 24.92 5.63
N GLU A 411 40.83 25.23 5.52
CA GLU A 411 41.29 26.63 5.50
C GLU A 411 40.77 27.28 4.20
N ILE A 412 39.86 28.25 4.35
CA ILE A 412 39.40 29.08 3.23
C ILE A 412 40.58 30.00 2.88
N GLN A 413 41.28 29.72 1.80
CA GLN A 413 42.18 30.69 1.20
C GLN A 413 41.31 31.73 0.49
N ASP A 414 41.29 32.95 1.02
CA ASP A 414 40.69 34.11 0.37
C ASP A 414 41.53 34.49 -0.86
N GLU A 415 41.30 33.81 -1.98
CA GLU A 415 41.76 34.33 -3.28
C GLU A 415 40.80 35.43 -3.73
N ASP A 416 41.26 36.67 -3.55
CA ASP A 416 40.65 37.92 -4.03
C ASP A 416 40.41 37.88 -5.55
N ASN A 417 39.27 37.35 -5.96
CA ASN A 417 38.68 37.60 -7.27
C ASN A 417 37.19 37.92 -7.09
N GLU A 418 36.91 39.07 -6.46
CA GLU A 418 35.56 39.55 -6.11
C GLU A 418 34.57 39.60 -7.29
N ASN A 419 35.05 39.64 -8.54
CA ASN A 419 34.20 39.81 -9.71
C ASN A 419 33.56 38.52 -10.26
N ASP A 420 34.09 37.33 -9.95
CA ASP A 420 33.59 36.06 -10.52
C ASP A 420 32.62 35.27 -9.60
N PHE A 421 32.42 35.75 -8.36
CA PHE A 421 31.55 35.12 -7.35
C PHE A 421 30.11 35.65 -7.31
N ARG A 422 29.79 36.72 -8.06
CA ARG A 422 28.51 37.44 -7.95
C ARG A 422 27.59 37.37 -9.17
N MET A 423 27.86 36.52 -10.16
CA MET A 423 26.91 36.35 -11.27
C MET A 423 25.61 35.71 -10.77
N ARG A 424 24.51 36.48 -10.84
CA ARG A 424 23.15 36.01 -10.55
C ARG A 424 22.81 34.77 -11.37
N ILE A 425 21.96 33.91 -10.83
CA ILE A 425 21.38 32.77 -11.55
C ILE A 425 20.36 33.31 -12.55
N ASP A 426 20.56 32.96 -13.82
CA ASP A 426 19.70 33.39 -14.92
C ASP A 426 18.49 32.46 -15.08
N GLU A 427 17.39 33.00 -15.63
CA GLU A 427 16.17 32.25 -15.88
C GLU A 427 16.41 31.08 -16.84
N GLU A 428 17.30 31.20 -17.83
CA GLU A 428 17.60 30.11 -18.76
C GLU A 428 18.32 28.94 -18.07
N GLU A 429 19.16 29.21 -17.06
CA GLU A 429 19.76 28.16 -16.23
C GLU A 429 18.67 27.39 -15.47
N VAL A 430 17.69 28.11 -14.91
CA VAL A 430 16.56 27.53 -14.18
C VAL A 430 15.67 26.71 -15.11
N LYS A 431 15.26 27.25 -16.27
CA LYS A 431 14.48 26.52 -17.29
C LYS A 431 15.17 25.25 -17.71
N LYS A 432 16.47 25.32 -18.02
CA LYS A 432 17.26 24.15 -18.44
C LYS A 432 17.34 23.11 -17.33
N ALA A 433 17.60 23.52 -16.09
CA ALA A 433 17.69 22.61 -14.94
C ALA A 433 16.37 21.87 -14.69
N ILE A 434 15.23 22.58 -14.75
CA ILE A 434 13.88 22.02 -14.62
C ILE A 434 13.56 21.06 -15.79
N LYS A 435 13.88 21.46 -17.02
CA LYS A 435 13.68 20.62 -18.22
C LYS A 435 14.46 19.31 -18.15
N GLU A 436 15.63 19.29 -17.52
CA GLU A 436 16.43 18.07 -17.32
C GLU A 436 15.95 17.18 -16.16
N LEU A 437 14.94 17.60 -15.37
CA LEU A 437 14.36 16.72 -14.35
C LEU A 437 13.76 15.46 -15.00
N LYS A 438 13.88 14.31 -14.33
CA LYS A 438 13.34 13.04 -14.85
C LYS A 438 11.86 12.92 -14.48
N TYR A 439 11.05 12.44 -15.42
CA TYR A 439 9.63 12.14 -15.23
C TYR A 439 9.40 10.95 -14.29
N ASN A 440 8.17 10.86 -13.75
CA ASN A 440 7.66 9.76 -12.94
C ASN A 440 8.51 9.44 -11.70
N LYS A 441 9.15 10.47 -11.12
CA LYS A 441 9.93 10.33 -9.88
C LYS A 441 9.03 10.48 -8.64
N ALA A 442 9.53 9.96 -7.52
CA ALA A 442 8.85 10.07 -6.23
C ALA A 442 8.84 11.53 -5.75
N LEU A 443 7.76 11.91 -5.09
CA LEU A 443 7.55 13.26 -4.56
C LEU A 443 8.43 13.49 -3.32
N GLY A 444 8.87 14.74 -3.13
CA GLY A 444 9.53 15.19 -1.90
C GLY A 444 8.52 15.60 -0.82
N SER A 445 9.02 16.30 0.19
CA SER A 445 8.22 16.93 1.26
C SER A 445 7.24 17.99 0.74
N ASP A 446 7.57 18.63 -0.38
CA ASP A 446 6.76 19.64 -1.06
C ASP A 446 5.50 19.08 -1.74
N ASN A 447 5.45 17.76 -1.98
CA ASN A 447 4.37 17.07 -2.69
C ASN A 447 4.14 17.57 -4.14
N ILE A 448 5.15 18.20 -4.76
CA ILE A 448 5.10 18.71 -6.14
C ILE A 448 5.78 17.70 -7.08
N PRO A 449 5.11 17.21 -8.16
CA PRO A 449 5.74 16.32 -9.13
C PRO A 449 6.66 17.07 -10.08
N SER A 450 7.68 16.39 -10.61
CA SER A 450 8.63 16.97 -11.58
C SER A 450 7.93 17.50 -12.84
N GLU A 451 6.84 16.86 -13.22
CA GLU A 451 5.95 17.23 -14.32
C GLU A 451 5.31 18.59 -14.12
N ALA A 452 4.93 18.92 -12.88
CA ALA A 452 4.30 20.20 -12.56
C ALA A 452 5.28 21.34 -12.74
N LEU A 453 6.54 21.15 -12.32
CA LEU A 453 7.61 22.13 -12.51
C LEU A 453 7.94 22.34 -14.00
N LYS A 454 7.91 21.26 -14.79
CA LYS A 454 8.17 21.33 -16.24
C LYS A 454 7.06 22.01 -17.03
N ALA A 455 5.84 22.05 -16.49
CA ALA A 455 4.69 22.69 -17.10
C ALA A 455 4.49 24.14 -16.59
N LEU A 456 5.49 24.71 -15.92
CA LEU A 456 5.46 26.11 -15.48
C LEU A 456 5.70 27.06 -16.65
N GLY A 457 5.01 28.20 -16.63
CA GLY A 457 5.17 29.26 -17.60
C GLY A 457 6.27 30.27 -17.22
N PRO A 458 6.46 31.31 -18.04
CA PRO A 458 7.53 32.29 -17.87
C PRO A 458 7.49 33.05 -16.53
N CYS A 459 6.32 33.53 -16.08
CA CYS A 459 6.21 34.25 -14.80
C CYS A 459 6.60 33.35 -13.64
N ALA A 460 6.09 32.11 -13.61
CA ALA A 460 6.43 31.15 -12.57
C ALA A 460 7.93 30.83 -12.53
N ILE A 461 8.58 30.72 -13.70
CA ILE A 461 10.03 30.53 -13.80
C ILE A 461 10.77 31.76 -13.27
N SER A 462 10.32 32.97 -13.59
CA SER A 462 10.91 34.22 -13.08
C SER A 462 10.84 34.28 -11.56
N ARG A 463 9.68 33.93 -10.97
CA ARG A 463 9.50 33.84 -9.50
C ARG A 463 10.42 32.81 -8.85
N ILE A 464 10.55 31.63 -9.45
CA ILE A 464 11.49 30.62 -8.97
C ILE A 464 12.94 31.13 -9.07
N THR A 465 13.30 31.84 -10.14
CA THR A 465 14.64 32.40 -10.34
C THR A 465 14.95 33.46 -9.29
N HIS A 466 13.99 34.35 -8.98
CA HIS A 466 14.06 35.30 -7.89
C HIS A 466 14.30 34.59 -6.55
N LEU A 467 13.48 33.59 -6.22
CA LEU A 467 13.62 32.78 -5.00
C LEU A 467 15.02 32.13 -4.90
N ILE A 468 15.52 31.54 -6.00
CA ILE A 468 16.84 30.88 -6.03
C ILE A 468 17.95 31.89 -5.76
N ASN A 469 17.86 33.08 -6.35
CA ASN A 469 18.84 34.14 -6.11
C ASN A 469 18.78 34.67 -4.67
N GLN A 470 17.60 34.79 -4.07
CA GLN A 470 17.49 35.16 -2.65
C GLN A 470 18.11 34.10 -1.73
N ILE A 471 17.92 32.81 -2.05
CA ILE A 471 18.58 31.70 -1.33
C ILE A 471 20.11 31.81 -1.50
N TYR A 472 20.58 32.11 -2.72
CA TYR A 472 22.00 32.27 -3.03
C TYR A 472 22.64 33.43 -2.24
N ASP A 473 21.95 34.57 -2.14
CA ASP A 473 22.45 35.76 -1.43
C ASP A 473 22.42 35.59 0.10
N SER A 474 21.31 35.05 0.64
CA SER A 474 21.07 35.00 2.08
C SER A 474 21.62 33.74 2.75
N GLY A 475 21.86 32.67 1.99
CA GLY A 475 22.13 31.33 2.53
C GLY A 475 20.93 30.69 3.25
N ILE A 476 19.77 31.36 3.29
CA ILE A 476 18.57 30.89 3.99
C ILE A 476 17.76 30.03 3.02
N TRP A 477 17.44 28.80 3.44
CA TRP A 477 16.62 27.88 2.66
C TRP A 477 15.21 27.72 3.26
N PRO A 478 14.17 27.56 2.43
CA PRO A 478 12.88 27.06 2.90
C PRO A 478 13.02 25.66 3.50
N GLU A 479 12.36 25.42 4.64
CA GLU A 479 12.48 24.15 5.37
C GLU A 479 12.13 22.92 4.53
N ASP A 480 11.14 23.04 3.64
CA ASP A 480 10.70 21.92 2.80
C ASP A 480 11.79 21.47 1.83
N LEU A 481 12.63 22.39 1.37
CA LEU A 481 13.73 22.12 0.44
C LEU A 481 14.92 21.46 1.13
N LEU A 482 15.02 21.55 2.46
CA LEU A 482 16.02 20.88 3.30
C LEU A 482 15.56 19.48 3.77
N LYS A 483 14.25 19.22 3.76
CA LYS A 483 13.68 17.94 4.22
C LYS A 483 13.89 16.84 3.17
N THR A 484 14.24 15.65 3.65
CA THR A 484 14.40 14.44 2.83
C THR A 484 13.58 13.29 3.41
N ILE A 485 12.78 12.63 2.56
CA ILE A 485 12.03 11.45 2.95
C ILE A 485 12.87 10.20 2.66
N LEU A 486 13.16 9.41 3.69
CA LEU A 486 13.92 8.17 3.56
C LEU A 486 12.97 6.97 3.42
N LEU A 487 13.12 6.20 2.33
CA LEU A 487 12.44 4.93 2.12
C LEU A 487 13.45 3.78 2.23
N PRO A 488 13.40 2.95 3.29
CA PRO A 488 14.24 1.77 3.40
C PRO A 488 13.76 0.69 2.42
N LEU A 489 14.66 0.16 1.58
CA LEU A 489 14.42 -0.97 0.68
C LEU A 489 15.27 -2.18 1.07
N PRO A 490 14.68 -3.38 1.29
CA PRO A 490 15.46 -4.55 1.66
C PRO A 490 16.50 -4.92 0.60
N LYS A 491 17.75 -5.15 1.00
CA LYS A 491 18.80 -5.72 0.15
C LYS A 491 18.58 -7.23 -0.05
N LYS A 492 18.01 -7.91 0.96
CA LYS A 492 17.82 -9.36 1.02
C LYS A 492 16.42 -9.72 1.54
N PRO A 493 15.88 -10.91 1.20
CA PRO A 493 14.64 -11.40 1.81
C PRO A 493 14.79 -11.53 3.33
N ASN A 494 13.69 -11.32 4.07
CA ASN A 494 13.66 -11.39 5.55
C ASN A 494 14.67 -10.47 6.27
N ALA A 495 14.99 -9.31 5.70
CA ALA A 495 15.79 -8.28 6.36
C ALA A 495 15.19 -7.88 7.73
N THR A 496 16.00 -7.89 8.78
CA THR A 496 15.57 -7.58 10.15
C THR A 496 16.40 -6.49 10.82
N GLU A 497 17.56 -6.14 10.26
CA GLU A 497 18.45 -5.09 10.77
C GLU A 497 18.49 -3.91 9.79
N CYS A 498 18.67 -2.68 10.29
CA CYS A 498 18.71 -1.47 9.44
C CYS A 498 19.76 -1.53 8.32
N LYS A 499 20.93 -2.11 8.58
CA LYS A 499 22.02 -2.29 7.60
C LYS A 499 21.65 -3.17 6.38
N ASP A 500 20.65 -4.04 6.57
CA ASP A 500 20.13 -4.92 5.52
C ASP A 500 19.23 -4.18 4.53
N PHE A 501 18.99 -2.89 4.71
CA PHE A 501 18.21 -2.07 3.79
C PHE A 501 19.09 -1.01 3.13
N ARG A 502 18.65 -0.56 1.94
CA ARG A 502 19.14 0.64 1.26
C ARG A 502 18.19 1.79 1.59
N THR A 503 18.73 2.91 2.07
CA THR A 503 17.96 4.12 2.32
C THR A 503 17.84 4.93 1.04
N ILE A 504 16.66 4.91 0.41
CA ILE A 504 16.40 5.75 -0.77
C ILE A 504 15.87 7.10 -0.32
N SER A 505 16.59 8.16 -0.69
CA SER A 505 16.22 9.54 -0.41
C SER A 505 15.30 10.13 -1.47
N PHE A 506 14.12 10.59 -1.05
CA PHE A 506 13.24 11.44 -1.84
C PHE A 506 13.41 12.89 -1.40
N ILE A 507 14.03 13.66 -2.29
CA ILE A 507 14.31 15.09 -2.13
C ILE A 507 13.40 15.85 -3.07
N CYS A 508 12.95 17.04 -2.64
CA CYS A 508 12.18 17.99 -3.44
C CYS A 508 12.81 18.20 -4.82
N HIS A 509 11.96 18.25 -5.85
CA HIS A 509 12.45 18.36 -7.23
C HIS A 509 13.08 19.72 -7.50
N LEU A 510 12.63 20.77 -6.82
CA LEU A 510 13.25 22.09 -6.92
C LEU A 510 14.67 22.09 -6.32
N THR A 511 14.89 21.48 -5.15
CA THR A 511 16.24 21.30 -4.58
C THR A 511 17.18 20.58 -5.57
N LYS A 512 16.67 19.58 -6.30
CA LYS A 512 17.45 18.89 -7.35
C LYS A 512 17.76 19.78 -8.56
N ALA A 513 16.87 20.71 -8.91
CA ALA A 513 17.13 21.69 -9.96
C ALA A 513 18.21 22.69 -9.51
N ILE A 514 18.10 23.22 -8.29
CA ILE A 514 19.08 24.18 -7.72
C ILE A 514 20.47 23.55 -7.64
N THR A 515 20.57 22.37 -7.03
CA THR A 515 21.86 21.65 -6.93
C THR A 515 22.47 21.36 -8.29
N ARG A 516 21.66 21.12 -9.33
CA ARG A 516 22.15 20.93 -10.69
C ARG A 516 22.71 22.22 -11.31
N ILE A 517 22.11 23.37 -11.03
CA ILE A 517 22.64 24.67 -11.47
C ILE A 517 24.01 24.89 -10.81
N LEU A 518 24.10 24.68 -9.50
CA LEU A 518 25.36 24.81 -8.74
C LEU A 518 26.44 23.87 -9.26
N ILE A 519 26.12 22.59 -9.49
CA ILE A 519 27.06 21.61 -10.04
C ILE A 519 27.58 22.07 -11.40
N LYS A 520 26.72 22.55 -12.32
CA LYS A 520 27.16 23.00 -13.64
C LYS A 520 28.10 24.21 -13.58
N ARG A 521 27.84 25.14 -12.65
CA ARG A 521 28.71 26.30 -12.41
C ARG A 521 30.07 25.86 -11.85
N ILE A 522 30.08 24.95 -10.87
CA ILE A 522 31.31 24.39 -10.28
C ILE A 522 32.10 23.60 -11.33
N GLU A 523 31.43 22.72 -12.09
CA GLU A 523 32.02 21.95 -13.19
C GLU A 523 32.71 22.88 -14.19
N GLY A 524 32.08 24.00 -14.56
CA GLY A 524 32.68 24.98 -15.47
C GLY A 524 34.01 25.58 -14.99
N LYS A 525 34.18 25.77 -13.67
CA LYS A 525 35.40 26.33 -13.07
C LYS A 525 36.46 25.25 -12.79
N ILE A 526 36.04 24.12 -12.23
CA ILE A 526 36.97 23.07 -11.79
C ILE A 526 37.58 22.31 -12.96
N GLU A 527 36.90 22.21 -14.11
CA GLU A 527 37.39 21.43 -15.26
C GLU A 527 38.77 21.89 -15.75
N GLN A 528 39.12 23.17 -15.59
CA GLN A 528 40.44 23.73 -15.91
C GLN A 528 41.55 23.29 -14.95
N HIS A 529 41.17 22.88 -13.74
CA HIS A 529 42.07 22.49 -12.66
C HIS A 529 42.18 20.97 -12.49
N LEU A 530 41.34 20.20 -13.19
CA LEU A 530 41.36 18.73 -13.15
C LEU A 530 42.44 18.17 -14.07
N GLY A 531 43.30 17.32 -13.52
CA GLY A 531 44.31 16.57 -14.28
C GLY A 531 43.69 15.64 -15.33
N GLU A 532 44.45 15.36 -16.39
CA GLU A 532 44.08 14.43 -17.46
C GLU A 532 43.93 12.97 -16.98
N ASP A 533 44.55 12.65 -15.84
CA ASP A 533 44.50 11.38 -15.14
C ASP A 533 43.26 11.21 -14.25
N GLN A 534 42.44 12.25 -14.05
CA GLN A 534 41.17 12.15 -13.32
C GLN A 534 40.04 11.64 -14.23
N PHE A 535 39.64 10.39 -14.04
CA PHE A 535 38.51 9.77 -14.77
C PHE A 535 37.20 9.76 -13.99
N GLY A 536 37.26 9.74 -12.65
CA GLY A 536 36.07 9.63 -11.80
C GLY A 536 35.24 10.91 -11.81
N PHE A 537 33.92 10.76 -11.98
CA PHE A 537 32.93 11.86 -11.97
C PHE A 537 33.16 12.98 -13.00
N ARG A 538 33.98 12.72 -14.03
CA ARG A 538 34.28 13.68 -15.10
C ARG A 538 33.47 13.36 -16.35
N LYS A 539 32.86 14.38 -16.96
CA LYS A 539 32.01 14.20 -18.15
C LYS A 539 32.83 13.65 -19.31
N GLY A 540 32.34 12.59 -19.96
CA GLY A 540 33.00 11.99 -21.12
C GLY A 540 34.18 11.08 -20.81
N ARG A 541 34.49 10.86 -19.51
CA ARG A 541 35.48 9.88 -19.05
C ARG A 541 34.80 8.86 -18.14
N GLY A 542 35.18 7.61 -18.27
CA GLY A 542 34.65 6.53 -17.45
C GLY A 542 35.72 5.53 -17.03
N THR A 543 35.34 4.64 -16.11
CA THR A 543 36.22 3.57 -15.62
C THR A 543 36.74 2.67 -16.74
N ARG A 544 35.98 2.51 -17.83
CA ARG A 544 36.42 1.75 -19.01
C ARG A 544 37.58 2.42 -19.74
N ASP A 545 37.56 3.75 -19.84
CA ASP A 545 38.63 4.51 -20.47
C ASP A 545 39.91 4.41 -19.62
N ALA A 546 39.77 4.58 -18.30
CA ALA A 546 40.88 4.41 -17.35
C ALA A 546 41.51 3.01 -17.44
N MET A 547 40.68 1.95 -17.47
CA MET A 547 41.15 0.57 -17.65
C MET A 547 41.82 0.38 -19.02
N GLY A 548 41.30 0.99 -20.08
CA GLY A 548 41.89 0.96 -21.41
C GLY A 548 43.28 1.59 -21.43
N CYS A 549 43.42 2.80 -20.86
CA CYS A 549 44.71 3.48 -20.73
C CYS A 549 45.73 2.63 -19.95
N MET A 550 45.34 2.09 -18.79
CA MET A 550 46.20 1.23 -17.97
C MET A 550 46.64 -0.02 -18.74
N ARG A 551 45.73 -0.65 -19.48
CA ARG A 551 46.03 -1.83 -20.28
C ARG A 551 47.00 -1.52 -21.42
N MET A 552 46.79 -0.43 -22.15
CA MET A 552 47.70 -0.02 -23.23
C MET A 552 49.11 0.30 -22.72
N ILE A 553 49.22 0.94 -21.55
CA ILE A 553 50.52 1.21 -20.92
C ILE A 553 51.20 -0.11 -20.54
N ALA A 554 50.46 -1.04 -19.93
CA ALA A 554 50.98 -2.36 -19.57
C ALA A 554 51.46 -3.15 -20.79
N GLU A 555 50.67 -3.21 -21.87
CA GLU A 555 51.03 -3.88 -23.12
C GLU A 555 52.31 -3.29 -23.72
N ARG A 556 52.43 -1.95 -23.81
CA ARG A 556 53.64 -1.30 -24.33
C ARG A 556 54.88 -1.54 -23.48
N MET A 557 54.75 -1.57 -22.15
CA MET A 557 55.88 -1.83 -21.25
C MET A 557 56.36 -3.28 -21.37
N MET A 558 55.43 -4.22 -21.58
CA MET A 558 55.77 -5.61 -21.90
C MET A 558 56.52 -5.73 -23.23
N ASP A 559 56.09 -5.02 -24.27
CA ASP A 559 56.74 -5.04 -25.60
C ASP A 559 58.21 -4.57 -25.55
N VAL A 560 58.52 -3.60 -24.67
CA VAL A 560 59.89 -3.08 -24.50
C VAL A 560 60.66 -3.75 -23.34
N ASN A 561 60.10 -4.82 -22.77
CA ASN A 561 60.66 -5.60 -21.67
C ASN A 561 61.09 -4.72 -20.47
N LYS A 562 60.22 -3.78 -20.07
CA LYS A 562 60.39 -2.93 -18.88
C LYS A 562 59.30 -3.19 -17.85
N ASP A 563 59.66 -3.12 -16.59
CA ASP A 563 58.72 -3.25 -15.48
C ASP A 563 57.77 -2.05 -15.43
N LEU A 564 56.47 -2.31 -15.27
CA LEU A 564 55.45 -1.32 -14.97
C LEU A 564 55.07 -1.39 -13.49
N TYR A 565 55.25 -0.30 -12.78
CA TYR A 565 54.79 -0.16 -11.39
C TYR A 565 53.50 0.65 -11.37
N ALA A 566 52.40 0.02 -10.97
CA ALA A 566 51.11 0.69 -10.80
C ALA A 566 50.84 0.91 -9.31
N CYS A 567 50.69 2.18 -8.91
CA CYS A 567 50.27 2.53 -7.56
C CYS A 567 48.80 2.93 -7.58
N PHE A 568 47.94 2.14 -6.92
CA PHE A 568 46.57 2.54 -6.68
C PHE A 568 46.52 3.36 -5.40
N ILE A 569 46.46 4.68 -5.55
CA ILE A 569 46.25 5.57 -4.41
C ILE A 569 44.76 5.58 -4.10
N TRP A 570 44.39 4.76 -3.13
CA TRP A 570 43.05 4.81 -2.58
C TRP A 570 43.01 5.80 -1.41
N ASN A 571 42.58 7.02 -1.67
CA ASN A 571 42.11 7.91 -0.60
C ASN A 571 40.74 7.40 -0.11
N GLY A 572 40.78 6.32 0.66
CA GLY A 572 39.62 5.63 1.18
C GLY A 572 38.93 6.41 2.30
N THR A 573 37.99 7.29 1.95
CA THR A 573 36.82 7.59 2.81
C THR A 573 35.49 7.39 2.09
N TYR A 574 35.43 6.44 1.15
CA TYR A 574 34.19 5.88 0.63
C TYR A 574 34.22 4.35 0.71
N TYR A 575 33.86 3.82 1.87
CA TYR A 575 33.57 2.40 2.04
C TYR A 575 32.17 2.10 1.50
N TYR A 576 32.10 1.62 0.26
CA TYR A 576 30.98 0.80 -0.19
C TYR A 576 31.30 -0.64 0.21
N GLU A 577 30.73 -1.11 1.32
CA GLU A 577 30.67 -2.55 1.58
C GLU A 577 29.64 -3.17 0.64
N TYR A 578 30.11 -4.09 -0.21
CA TYR A 578 29.31 -4.91 -1.11
C TYR A 578 28.38 -5.87 -0.37
#